data_AF-A0A9W8Q7A2-F1
#
_entry.id   AF-A0A9W8Q7A2-F1
#
_cell.length_a   1.000
_cell.length_b   1.000
_cell.length_c   1.000
_cell.angle_alpha   90.00
_cell.angle_beta   90.00
_cell.angle_gamma   90.00
#
_symmetry.space_group_name_H-M   'P 1'
#
loop_
_entity.id
_entity.type
_entity.pdbx_description
1 polymer ?
#
loop_
_entity_poly.entity_id
_entity_poly.type
_entity_poly.pdbx_seq_one_letter_code
_entity_poly.pdbx_strand_id
1 'polypeptide(L)'
;MAIPSEMDSLLSSQTVLGLDFIPKLQNLTPLSVASTIFAAASPFALYHYSQEPTYVRWSPLLWAKLVVATCLAGIQAANALRMPDIVSVMGAASAFVIVGLTYMEHRRSVRPSLLFTLGLVVNLLNDVESKQVSPFVPEPCWRNHLPGAAVALKLVMIELQDRSKRQLLADDDMPPSTALSTTEEMLDYATSSGPGTAW
;
A
#
# COMPACT_ATOMS: atom_id res chain seq x y z
N MET A 1 35.37 16.23 -46.31
CA MET A 1 34.47 16.83 -45.31
C MET A 1 33.66 15.68 -44.73
N ALA A 2 34.09 15.17 -43.57
CA ALA A 2 33.54 13.95 -42.97
C ALA A 2 32.43 14.33 -41.97
N ILE A 3 31.27 13.70 -42.11
CA ILE A 3 30.11 13.88 -41.24
C ILE A 3 30.25 12.93 -40.04
N PRO A 4 29.97 13.36 -38.79
CA PRO A 4 30.37 12.64 -37.59
C PRO A 4 29.50 11.41 -37.29
N SER A 5 30.15 10.32 -36.93
CA SER A 5 29.61 8.98 -36.61
C SER A 5 28.91 8.88 -35.24
N GLU A 6 28.64 9.99 -34.56
CA GLU A 6 28.02 9.98 -33.23
C GLU A 6 26.50 9.74 -33.27
N MET A 7 25.80 10.16 -34.33
CA MET A 7 24.34 10.02 -34.40
C MET A 7 23.87 8.56 -34.51
N ASP A 8 24.68 7.67 -35.08
CA ASP A 8 24.31 6.25 -35.22
C ASP A 8 24.34 5.50 -33.88
N SER A 9 25.14 5.99 -32.92
CA SER A 9 25.23 5.39 -31.57
C SER A 9 23.98 5.68 -30.72
N LEU A 10 23.38 6.86 -30.89
CA LEU A 10 22.17 7.26 -30.16
C LEU A 10 20.92 6.57 -30.72
N LEU A 11 20.85 6.36 -32.04
CA LEU A 11 19.75 5.63 -32.69
C LEU A 11 19.81 4.12 -32.42
N SER A 12 21.02 3.55 -32.30
CA SER A 12 21.23 2.15 -31.90
C SER A 12 20.74 1.87 -30.46
N SER A 13 21.05 2.74 -29.49
CA SER A 13 20.56 2.57 -28.12
C SER A 13 19.03 2.67 -28.00
N GLN A 14 18.38 3.47 -28.84
CA GLN A 14 16.93 3.67 -28.76
C GLN A 14 16.12 2.52 -29.38
N THR A 15 16.69 1.82 -30.36
CA THR A 15 16.03 0.71 -31.07
C THR A 15 16.18 -0.63 -30.35
N VAL A 16 17.29 -0.86 -29.64
CA VAL A 16 17.48 -2.07 -28.81
C VAL A 16 16.57 -2.06 -27.58
N LEU A 17 16.24 -0.88 -27.04
CA LEU A 17 15.24 -0.83 -25.96
C LEU A 17 13.88 -1.28 -26.49
N GLY A 18 13.37 -0.72 -27.60
CA GLY A 18 11.96 -0.85 -28.00
C GLY A 18 11.45 -2.24 -28.44
N LEU A 19 12.29 -3.07 -29.07
CA LEU A 19 11.84 -4.32 -29.72
C LEU A 19 11.95 -5.58 -28.84
N ASP A 20 12.90 -5.60 -27.89
CA ASP A 20 13.02 -6.70 -26.91
C ASP A 20 11.92 -6.66 -25.83
N PHE A 21 11.19 -5.54 -25.70
CA PHE A 21 10.05 -5.42 -24.79
C PHE A 21 8.87 -6.30 -25.21
N ILE A 22 8.56 -6.40 -26.49
CA ILE A 22 7.35 -7.08 -26.98
C ILE A 22 7.31 -8.58 -26.60
N PRO A 23 8.38 -9.37 -26.79
CA PRO A 23 8.37 -10.77 -26.35
C PRO A 23 8.44 -10.92 -24.82
N LYS A 24 9.10 -10.00 -24.10
CA LYS A 24 9.06 -9.99 -22.62
C LYS A 24 7.67 -9.65 -22.08
N LEU A 25 6.91 -8.81 -22.79
CA LEU A 25 5.52 -8.46 -22.48
C LEU A 25 4.58 -9.67 -22.63
N GLN A 26 4.87 -10.61 -23.54
CA GLN A 26 4.06 -11.83 -23.69
C GLN A 26 4.22 -12.81 -22.52
N ASN A 27 5.33 -12.74 -21.80
CA ASN A 27 5.55 -13.51 -20.57
C ASN A 27 5.12 -12.75 -19.31
N LEU A 28 4.49 -11.57 -19.45
CA LEU A 28 3.92 -10.88 -18.31
C LEU A 28 2.70 -11.64 -17.83
N THR A 29 2.82 -12.21 -16.64
CA THR A 29 1.72 -12.83 -15.94
C THR A 29 0.68 -11.75 -15.62
N PRO A 30 -0.63 -12.05 -15.59
CA PRO A 30 -1.67 -11.06 -15.31
C PRO A 30 -1.45 -10.30 -13.99
N LEU A 31 -0.73 -10.91 -13.04
CA LEU A 31 -0.33 -10.32 -11.76
C LEU A 31 0.74 -9.22 -11.91
N SER A 32 1.67 -9.38 -12.83
CA SER A 32 2.67 -8.35 -13.16
C SER A 32 2.01 -7.11 -13.80
N VAL A 33 0.99 -7.32 -14.64
CA VAL A 33 0.20 -6.25 -15.23
C VAL A 33 -0.58 -5.51 -14.13
N ALA A 34 -1.23 -6.23 -13.22
CA ALA A 34 -1.95 -5.62 -12.10
C ALA A 34 -1.02 -4.77 -11.21
N SER A 35 0.19 -5.25 -10.92
CA SER A 35 1.18 -4.48 -10.16
C SER A 35 1.65 -3.23 -10.89
N THR A 36 1.77 -3.30 -12.21
CA THR A 36 2.16 -2.15 -13.05
C THR A 36 1.09 -1.08 -13.04
N ILE A 37 -0.18 -1.47 -13.22
CA ILE A 37 -1.33 -0.56 -13.14
C ILE A 37 -1.40 0.06 -11.75
N PHE A 38 -1.20 -0.72 -10.70
CA PHE A 38 -1.20 -0.22 -9.33
C PHE A 38 -0.07 0.78 -9.08
N ALA A 39 1.14 0.48 -9.55
CA ALA A 39 2.29 1.38 -9.44
C ALA A 39 2.06 2.68 -10.22
N ALA A 40 1.45 2.63 -11.40
CA ALA A 40 1.12 3.80 -12.22
C ALA A 40 -0.03 4.63 -11.62
N ALA A 41 -1.05 3.99 -11.05
CA ALA A 41 -2.18 4.65 -10.41
C ALA A 41 -1.81 5.31 -9.07
N SER A 42 -0.81 4.76 -8.37
CA SER A 42 -0.44 5.24 -7.05
C SER A 42 0.04 6.69 -6.96
N PRO A 43 0.90 7.24 -7.85
CA PRO A 43 1.28 8.64 -7.77
C PRO A 43 0.08 9.57 -7.97
N PHE A 44 -0.89 9.17 -8.79
CA PHE A 44 -2.15 9.91 -8.94
C PHE A 44 -2.96 9.90 -7.65
N ALA A 45 -3.10 8.72 -7.01
CA ALA A 45 -3.73 8.63 -5.70
C ALA A 45 -2.99 9.49 -4.66
N LEU A 46 -1.64 9.43 -4.63
CA LEU A 46 -0.82 10.20 -3.71
C LEU A 46 -1.02 11.71 -3.90
N TYR A 47 -1.08 12.16 -5.15
CA TYR A 47 -1.35 13.54 -5.52
C TYR A 47 -2.75 13.98 -5.10
N HIS A 48 -3.77 13.18 -5.39
CA HIS A 48 -5.14 13.46 -4.96
C HIS A 48 -5.23 13.57 -3.44
N TYR A 49 -4.67 12.61 -2.72
CA TYR A 49 -4.64 12.66 -1.26
C TYR A 49 -3.89 13.90 -0.77
N SER A 50 -2.80 14.33 -1.42
CA SER A 50 -1.94 15.45 -0.99
C SER A 50 -2.69 16.76 -0.70
N GLN A 51 -3.87 16.95 -1.27
CA GLN A 51 -4.68 18.16 -1.11
C GLN A 51 -5.57 18.18 0.15
N GLU A 52 -5.74 17.04 0.84
CA GLU A 52 -6.59 16.95 2.02
C GLU A 52 -5.84 17.34 3.31
N PRO A 53 -6.49 18.08 4.24
CA PRO A 53 -5.90 18.50 5.51
C PRO A 53 -5.55 17.32 6.42
N THR A 54 -4.43 17.44 7.16
CA THR A 54 -3.88 16.39 8.02
C THR A 54 -4.60 16.37 9.38
N TYR A 55 -5.16 15.23 9.80
CA TYR A 55 -6.00 15.15 11.02
C TYR A 55 -5.42 14.28 12.15
N VAL A 56 -4.34 13.52 11.94
CA VAL A 56 -3.95 12.43 12.86
C VAL A 56 -2.64 12.73 13.62
N ARG A 57 -2.69 12.52 14.95
CA ARG A 57 -1.55 12.60 15.89
C ARG A 57 -0.63 11.37 15.76
N TRP A 58 0.67 11.54 15.97
CA TRP A 58 1.66 10.47 15.86
C TRP A 58 1.36 9.31 16.84
N SER A 59 1.17 8.10 16.31
CA SER A 59 0.89 6.88 17.09
C SER A 59 2.07 5.91 16.98
N PRO A 60 2.42 5.14 18.04
CA PRO A 60 3.45 4.09 17.94
C PRO A 60 3.13 3.03 16.87
N LEU A 61 1.84 2.80 16.57
CA LEU A 61 1.43 1.90 15.50
C LEU A 61 1.84 2.42 14.10
N LEU A 62 1.93 3.75 13.94
CA LEU A 62 2.49 4.38 12.72
C LEU A 62 3.92 3.92 12.53
N TRP A 63 4.73 4.08 13.57
CA TRP A 63 6.15 3.75 13.54
C TRP A 63 6.37 2.28 13.21
N ALA A 64 5.60 1.37 13.81
CA ALA A 64 5.67 -0.06 13.49
C ALA A 64 5.40 -0.33 12.00
N LYS A 65 4.32 0.25 11.44
CA LYS A 65 4.00 0.13 10.00
C LYS A 65 5.10 0.69 9.11
N LEU A 66 5.66 1.83 9.50
CA LEU A 66 6.67 2.53 8.71
C LEU A 66 8.02 1.78 8.71
N VAL A 67 8.41 1.21 9.86
CA VAL A 67 9.59 0.34 9.97
C VAL A 67 9.42 -0.90 9.08
N VAL A 68 8.29 -1.61 9.18
CA VAL A 68 8.02 -2.81 8.35
C VAL A 68 8.05 -2.46 6.85
N ALA A 69 7.38 -1.36 6.46
CA ALA A 69 7.36 -0.91 5.07
C ALA A 69 8.75 -0.52 4.56
N THR A 70 9.57 0.13 5.39
CA THR A 70 10.93 0.56 5.03
C THR A 70 11.88 -0.64 4.94
N CYS A 71 11.76 -1.63 5.82
CA CYS A 71 12.49 -2.90 5.71
C CYS A 71 12.15 -3.62 4.39
N LEU A 72 10.87 -3.64 4.01
CA LEU A 72 10.41 -4.25 2.76
C LEU A 72 10.97 -3.50 1.54
N ALA A 73 10.95 -2.17 1.54
CA ALA A 73 11.57 -1.35 0.51
C ALA A 73 13.10 -1.58 0.42
N GLY A 74 13.77 -1.72 1.58
CA GLY A 74 15.19 -2.04 1.65
C GLY A 74 15.53 -3.39 1.02
N ILE A 75 14.72 -4.43 1.27
CA ILE A 75 14.90 -5.75 0.64
C ILE A 75 14.73 -5.67 -0.88
N GLN A 76 13.69 -4.96 -1.35
CA GLN A 76 13.45 -4.81 -2.78
C GLN A 76 14.52 -3.97 -3.48
N ALA A 77 15.01 -2.90 -2.83
CA ALA A 77 16.12 -2.09 -3.32
C ALA A 77 17.42 -2.91 -3.36
N ALA A 78 17.71 -3.71 -2.34
CA ALA A 78 18.86 -4.60 -2.33
C ALA A 78 18.80 -5.64 -3.45
N ASN A 79 17.61 -6.18 -3.73
CA ASN A 79 17.39 -7.08 -4.86
C ASN A 79 17.63 -6.38 -6.21
N ALA A 80 17.13 -5.15 -6.37
CA ALA A 80 17.31 -4.35 -7.59
C ALA A 80 18.77 -3.98 -7.84
N LEU A 81 19.52 -3.65 -6.78
CA LEU A 81 20.96 -3.40 -6.87
C LEU A 81 21.74 -4.66 -7.23
N ARG A 82 21.29 -5.83 -6.78
CA ARG A 82 21.95 -7.11 -7.04
C ARG A 82 21.66 -7.64 -8.44
N MET A 83 20.42 -7.52 -8.89
CA MET A 83 19.95 -7.96 -10.20
C MET A 83 19.15 -6.81 -10.83
N PRO A 84 19.82 -5.92 -11.57
CA PRO A 84 19.19 -4.74 -12.17
C PRO A 84 18.37 -5.14 -13.40
N ASP A 85 17.37 -6.00 -13.20
CA ASP A 85 16.33 -6.27 -14.18
C ASP A 85 15.13 -5.35 -13.93
N ILE A 86 14.38 -5.09 -15.00
CA ILE A 86 13.24 -4.19 -15.02
C ILE A 86 12.21 -4.60 -13.97
N VAL A 87 11.97 -5.91 -13.82
CA VAL A 87 11.06 -6.46 -12.80
C VAL A 87 11.51 -6.09 -11.39
N SER A 88 12.82 -6.17 -11.10
CA SER A 88 13.35 -5.84 -9.78
C SER A 88 13.32 -4.34 -9.50
N VAL A 89 13.60 -3.50 -10.51
CA VAL A 89 13.50 -2.04 -10.39
C VAL A 89 12.05 -1.61 -10.16
N MET A 90 11.10 -2.21 -10.88
CA MET A 90 9.67 -1.97 -10.68
C MET A 90 9.19 -2.44 -9.31
N GLY A 91 9.67 -3.59 -8.83
CA GLY A 91 9.40 -4.08 -7.47
C GLY A 91 9.95 -3.16 -6.38
N ALA A 92 11.13 -2.58 -6.59
CA ALA A 92 11.68 -1.57 -5.69
C ALA A 92 10.85 -0.28 -5.71
N ALA A 93 10.50 0.22 -6.90
CA ALA A 93 9.66 1.40 -7.05
C ALA A 93 8.28 1.22 -6.39
N SER A 94 7.64 0.07 -6.59
CA SER A 94 6.35 -0.24 -5.96
C SER A 94 6.46 -0.32 -4.43
N ALA A 95 7.58 -0.82 -3.90
CA ALA A 95 7.81 -0.84 -2.46
C ALA A 95 7.95 0.58 -1.87
N PHE A 96 8.68 1.49 -2.52
CA PHE A 96 8.75 2.90 -2.09
C PHE A 96 7.39 3.58 -2.12
N VAL A 97 6.60 3.28 -3.16
CA VAL A 97 5.22 3.74 -3.28
C VAL A 97 4.36 3.24 -2.10
N ILE A 98 4.50 1.98 -1.71
CA ILE A 98 3.82 1.41 -0.53
C ILE A 98 4.23 2.16 0.75
N VAL A 99 5.51 2.53 0.92
CA VAL A 99 5.94 3.35 2.07
C VAL A 99 5.22 4.70 2.08
N GLY A 100 5.19 5.38 0.92
CA GLY A 100 4.52 6.66 0.75
C GLY A 100 3.01 6.58 1.05
N LEU A 101 2.34 5.58 0.49
CA LEU A 101 0.92 5.32 0.76
C LEU A 101 0.67 5.01 2.23
N THR A 102 1.50 4.17 2.87
CA THR A 102 1.39 3.85 4.31
C THR A 102 1.43 5.13 5.15
N TYR A 103 2.37 6.01 4.85
CA TYR A 103 2.56 7.26 5.59
C TYR A 103 1.40 8.24 5.36
N MET A 104 0.98 8.43 4.11
CA MET A 104 -0.16 9.28 3.75
C MET A 104 -1.47 8.77 4.35
N GLU A 105 -1.71 7.47 4.25
CA GLU A 105 -2.91 6.82 4.77
C GLU A 105 -3.01 6.96 6.28
N HIS A 106 -1.90 6.77 7.01
CA HIS A 106 -1.91 6.97 8.46
C HIS A 106 -2.30 8.41 8.84
N ARG A 107 -1.81 9.40 8.07
CA ARG A 107 -2.03 10.81 8.34
C ARG A 107 -3.44 11.30 8.02
N ARG A 108 -4.14 10.63 7.10
CA ARG A 108 -5.42 11.12 6.55
C ARG A 108 -6.62 10.23 6.82
N SER A 109 -6.45 8.91 6.78
CA SER A 109 -7.58 8.00 6.90
C SER A 109 -7.65 7.34 8.27
N VAL A 110 -8.81 7.44 8.90
CA VAL A 110 -9.19 6.60 10.06
C VAL A 110 -9.53 5.18 9.59
N ARG A 111 -9.92 5.02 8.31
CA ARG A 111 -10.30 3.73 7.72
C ARG A 111 -9.13 3.07 6.97
N PRO A 112 -8.92 1.76 7.13
CA PRO A 112 -7.96 1.03 6.30
C PRO A 112 -8.36 1.14 4.83
N SER A 113 -7.42 1.57 3.99
CA SER A 113 -7.60 1.69 2.55
C SER A 113 -7.56 0.31 1.92
N LEU A 114 -8.68 -0.08 1.33
CA LEU A 114 -8.79 -1.31 0.55
C LEU A 114 -7.75 -1.35 -0.58
N LEU A 115 -7.40 -0.20 -1.15
CA LEU A 115 -6.36 -0.11 -2.20
C LEU A 115 -4.99 -0.56 -1.69
N PHE A 116 -4.61 -0.17 -0.47
CA PHE A 116 -3.32 -0.55 0.09
C PHE A 116 -3.26 -2.06 0.36
N THR A 117 -4.33 -2.63 0.92
CA THR A 117 -4.42 -4.10 1.14
C THR A 117 -4.36 -4.85 -0.19
N LEU A 118 -5.10 -4.39 -1.19
CA LEU A 118 -5.09 -4.98 -2.52
C LEU A 118 -3.69 -4.93 -3.15
N GLY A 119 -3.00 -3.80 -3.04
CA GLY A 119 -1.63 -3.62 -3.52
C GLY A 119 -0.64 -4.56 -2.84
N LEU A 120 -0.80 -4.81 -1.53
CA LEU A 120 0.00 -5.80 -0.80
C LEU A 120 -0.28 -7.23 -1.27
N VAL A 121 -1.54 -7.59 -1.47
CA VAL A 121 -1.94 -8.93 -1.92
C VAL A 121 -1.42 -9.20 -3.34
N VAL A 122 -1.56 -8.25 -4.27
CA VAL A 122 -1.00 -8.38 -5.63
C VAL A 122 0.51 -8.56 -5.58
N ASN A 123 1.21 -7.77 -4.77
CA ASN A 123 2.66 -7.92 -4.57
C ASN A 123 3.03 -9.24 -3.89
N LEU A 124 2.19 -9.79 -3.01
CA LEU A 124 2.42 -11.08 -2.37
C LEU A 124 2.29 -12.21 -3.40
N LEU A 125 1.26 -12.15 -4.25
CA LEU A 125 1.03 -13.11 -5.32
C LEU A 125 2.17 -13.09 -6.35
N ASN A 126 2.68 -11.91 -6.71
CA ASN A 126 3.87 -11.78 -7.58
C ASN A 126 5.11 -12.46 -6.99
N ASP A 127 5.36 -12.32 -5.68
CA ASP A 127 6.48 -12.99 -5.02
C ASP A 127 6.33 -14.52 -5.00
N VAL A 128 5.09 -15.02 -4.89
CA VAL A 128 4.80 -16.47 -4.90
C VAL A 128 5.00 -17.04 -6.29
N GLU A 129 4.51 -16.35 -7.32
CA GLU A 129 4.68 -16.75 -8.72
C GLU A 129 6.16 -16.77 -9.12
N SER A 130 6.92 -15.75 -8.70
CA SER A 130 8.37 -15.67 -8.95
C SER A 130 9.17 -16.84 -8.36
N LYS A 131 8.67 -17.51 -7.31
CA LYS A 131 9.33 -18.66 -6.68
C LYS A 131 9.06 -19.99 -7.37
N GLN A 132 8.00 -20.10 -8.17
CA GLN A 132 7.65 -21.37 -8.83
C GLN A 132 8.59 -21.73 -9.99
N VAL A 133 9.39 -20.77 -10.48
CA VAL A 133 10.07 -20.90 -11.78
C VAL A 133 11.36 -21.74 -11.74
N SER A 134 11.93 -22.11 -10.58
CA SER A 134 13.14 -22.95 -10.58
C SER A 134 13.31 -23.84 -9.34
N PRO A 135 12.71 -25.04 -9.32
CA PRO A 135 13.00 -26.04 -8.29
C PRO A 135 14.36 -26.75 -8.48
N PHE A 136 15.08 -26.52 -9.58
CA PHE A 136 16.22 -27.36 -10.00
C PHE A 136 17.60 -26.69 -9.99
N VAL A 137 17.71 -25.39 -9.70
CA VAL A 137 19.01 -24.72 -9.62
C VAL A 137 19.47 -24.65 -8.16
N PRO A 138 20.56 -25.36 -7.76
CA PRO A 138 21.11 -25.25 -6.42
C PRO A 138 21.72 -23.87 -6.21
N GLU A 139 20.94 -22.97 -5.63
CA GLU A 139 21.38 -21.63 -5.24
C GLU A 139 21.95 -21.61 -3.81
N PRO A 140 22.88 -20.70 -3.50
CA PRO A 140 23.47 -20.61 -2.17
C PRO A 140 22.39 -20.31 -1.12
N CYS A 141 22.47 -20.99 0.03
CA CYS A 141 21.45 -21.03 1.10
C CYS A 141 20.87 -19.65 1.48
N TRP A 142 21.69 -18.61 1.51
CA TRP A 142 21.28 -17.25 1.87
C TRP A 142 20.35 -16.59 0.85
N ARG A 143 20.38 -17.00 -0.42
CA ARG A 143 19.52 -16.44 -1.48
C ARG A 143 18.04 -16.82 -1.29
N ASN A 144 17.78 -17.95 -0.65
CA ASN A 144 16.41 -18.43 -0.39
C ASN A 144 15.72 -17.70 0.77
N HIS A 145 16.48 -17.02 1.65
CA HIS A 145 15.91 -16.38 2.84
C HIS A 145 15.32 -14.99 2.56
N LEU A 146 15.89 -14.21 1.64
CA LEU A 146 15.42 -12.85 1.32
C LEU A 146 13.96 -12.82 0.83
N PRO A 147 13.54 -13.69 -0.13
CA PRO A 147 12.15 -13.75 -0.57
C PRO A 147 11.20 -14.27 0.52
N GLY A 148 11.70 -15.09 1.46
CA GLY A 148 10.93 -15.55 2.61
C GLY A 148 10.66 -14.40 3.59
N ALA A 149 11.69 -13.62 3.90
CA ALA A 149 11.57 -12.44 4.75
C ALA A 149 10.64 -11.38 4.14
N ALA A 150 10.70 -11.16 2.83
CA ALA A 150 9.79 -10.23 2.14
C ALA A 150 8.31 -10.66 2.28
N VAL A 151 8.02 -11.94 2.06
CA VAL A 151 6.67 -12.51 2.24
C VAL A 151 6.20 -12.38 3.69
N ALA A 152 7.06 -12.71 4.66
CA ALA A 152 6.74 -12.57 6.07
C ALA A 152 6.45 -11.12 6.47
N LEU A 153 7.27 -10.16 6.01
CA LEU A 153 7.04 -8.73 6.24
C LEU A 153 5.73 -8.25 5.61
N LYS A 154 5.38 -8.73 4.40
CA LYS A 154 4.09 -8.44 3.76
C LYS A 154 2.91 -8.94 4.60
N LEU A 155 2.99 -10.17 5.14
CA LEU A 155 1.96 -10.72 6.02
C LEU A 155 1.82 -9.93 7.32
N VAL A 156 2.94 -9.58 7.96
CA VAL A 156 2.96 -8.71 9.14
C VAL A 156 2.33 -7.35 8.82
N MET A 157 2.60 -6.80 7.64
CA MET A 157 2.01 -5.53 7.21
C MET A 157 0.49 -5.64 7.02
N ILE A 158 0.00 -6.74 6.45
CA ILE A 158 -1.45 -7.02 6.32
C ILE A 158 -2.09 -7.14 7.70
N GLU A 159 -1.48 -7.87 8.64
CA GLU A 159 -2.00 -7.99 10.02
C GLU A 159 -2.01 -6.64 10.74
N LEU A 160 -0.93 -5.85 10.62
CA LEU A 160 -0.86 -4.49 11.16
C LEU A 160 -1.91 -3.57 10.53
N GLN A 161 -2.30 -3.80 9.29
CA GLN A 161 -3.34 -3.05 8.63
C GLN A 161 -4.73 -3.41 9.15
N ASP A 162 -4.98 -4.70 9.39
CA ASP A 162 -6.25 -5.22 9.89
C ASP A 162 -6.49 -4.87 11.38
N ARG A 163 -5.41 -4.61 12.13
CA ARG A 163 -5.45 -3.97 13.46
C ARG A 163 -5.92 -2.52 13.33
N SER A 164 -7.21 -2.38 13.06
CA SER A 164 -7.95 -1.13 12.94
C SER A 164 -7.94 -0.39 14.27
N LYS A 165 -7.84 0.94 14.19
CA LYS A 165 -7.97 1.90 15.31
C LYS A 165 -9.31 1.82 16.06
N ARG A 166 -10.12 0.77 15.87
CA ARG A 166 -11.34 0.50 16.64
C ARG A 166 -11.09 0.45 18.14
N GLN A 167 -9.91 0.02 18.59
CA GLN A 167 -9.52 0.09 20.01
C GLN A 167 -9.09 1.49 20.47
N LEU A 168 -8.87 2.43 19.53
CA LEU A 168 -8.56 3.83 19.79
C LEU A 168 -9.76 4.76 19.55
N LEU A 169 -10.89 4.24 19.05
CA LEU A 169 -12.22 4.83 19.21
C LEU A 169 -12.75 4.49 20.61
N ALA A 170 -11.86 4.49 21.61
CA ALA A 170 -12.29 4.63 22.98
C ALA A 170 -13.04 5.96 23.03
N ASP A 171 -14.31 5.88 23.43
CA ASP A 171 -15.15 6.99 23.84
C ASP A 171 -14.34 8.00 24.66
N ASP A 172 -13.76 9.00 24.01
CA ASP A 172 -13.31 10.22 24.68
C ASP A 172 -14.42 11.22 24.47
N ASP A 173 -15.21 11.36 25.54
CA ASP A 173 -16.07 12.48 25.85
C ASP A 173 -17.31 12.65 24.97
N MET A 174 -18.22 11.68 25.00
CA MET A 174 -19.61 12.10 25.16
C MET A 174 -19.78 12.48 26.62
N PRO A 175 -19.80 13.78 26.98
CA PRO A 175 -19.97 14.18 28.36
C PRO A 175 -21.29 13.57 28.87
N PRO A 176 -21.30 12.99 30.09
CA PRO A 176 -22.50 12.35 30.65
C PRO A 176 -23.71 13.30 30.78
N SER A 177 -23.54 14.59 30.49
CA SER A 177 -24.60 15.59 30.48
C SER A 177 -25.66 15.40 29.40
N THR A 178 -25.37 14.73 28.26
CA THR A 178 -26.37 14.59 27.18
C THR A 178 -27.30 13.40 27.37
N ALA A 179 -26.92 12.41 28.20
CA ALA A 179 -27.80 11.28 28.53
C ALA A 179 -28.89 11.66 29.55
N LEU A 180 -28.63 12.65 30.40
CA LEU A 180 -29.60 13.14 31.39
C LEU A 180 -30.64 14.08 30.77
N SER A 181 -30.28 14.89 29.77
CA SER A 181 -31.23 15.81 29.13
C SER A 181 -32.31 15.07 28.33
N THR A 182 -31.99 13.93 27.70
CA THR A 182 -32.99 13.15 26.94
C THR A 182 -33.96 12.40 27.85
N THR A 183 -33.55 12.02 29.07
CA THR A 183 -34.46 11.44 30.06
C THR A 183 -35.39 12.47 30.68
N GLU A 184 -34.93 13.71 30.92
CA GLU A 184 -35.81 14.78 31.40
C GLU A 184 -36.83 15.21 30.32
N GLU A 185 -36.41 15.31 29.06
CA GLU A 185 -37.32 15.68 27.96
C GLU A 185 -38.38 14.60 27.68
N MET A 186 -38.06 13.31 27.84
CA MET A 186 -39.04 12.22 27.78
C MET A 186 -40.01 12.21 28.98
N LEU A 187 -39.56 12.64 30.17
CA LEU A 187 -40.42 12.78 31.36
C LEU A 187 -41.40 13.95 31.22
N ASP A 188 -40.98 15.06 30.61
CA ASP A 188 -41.85 16.20 30.30
C ASP A 188 -42.89 15.84 29.22
N TYR A 189 -42.53 15.02 28.22
CA TYR A 189 -43.49 14.58 27.20
C TYR A 189 -44.55 13.61 27.76
N ALA A 190 -44.14 12.73 28.69
CA ALA A 190 -45.06 11.79 29.33
C ALA A 190 -46.06 12.50 30.26
N THR A 191 -45.65 13.58 30.93
CA THR A 191 -46.53 14.36 31.83
C THR A 191 -47.41 15.38 31.11
N SER A 192 -47.03 15.83 29.90
CA SER A 192 -47.83 16.75 29.08
C SER A 192 -49.02 16.08 28.36
N SER A 193 -49.06 14.75 28.26
CA SER A 193 -50.18 14.02 27.61
C SER A 193 -51.33 13.73 28.59
N GLY A 194 -51.91 14.80 29.15
CA GLY A 194 -53.12 14.68 29.97
C GLY A 194 -54.30 14.09 29.17
N PRO A 195 -55.16 13.26 29.79
CA PRO A 195 -56.30 12.63 29.13
C PRO A 195 -57.31 13.71 28.72
N GLY A 196 -57.30 14.05 27.43
CA GLY A 196 -58.33 14.89 26.82
C GLY A 196 -59.69 14.23 26.98
N THR A 197 -60.51 14.79 27.85
CA THR A 197 -61.91 14.41 28.06
C THR A 197 -62.69 14.69 26.79
N ALA A 198 -62.92 13.64 26.00
CA ALA A 198 -63.93 13.65 24.95
C ALA A 198 -65.31 13.49 25.62
N TRP A 199 -66.10 14.57 25.58
CA TRP A 199 -67.55 14.56 25.78
C TRP A 199 -68.23 14.46 24.42
#